data_AF-A0A536TAS9-F1
#
_entry.id   AF-A0A536TAS9-F1
#
_cell.length_a   1.000
_cell.length_b   1.000
_cell.length_c   1.000
_cell.angle_alpha   90.00
_cell.angle_beta   90.00
_cell.angle_gamma   90.00
#
_symmetry.space_group_name_H-M   'P 1'
#
loop_
_entity.id
_entity.type
_entity.pdbx_description
1 polymer ?
#
loop_
_entity_poly.entity_id
_entity_poly.type
_entity_poly.pdbx_seq_one_letter_code
_entity_poly.pdbx_strand_id
1 'polypeptide(L)'
;MAHTRDNVLALVRASFPRESWPRVLGVLDAYGVESYERERERVQLAILNLSQGSEEKLREYLTVAKRDYRDVLFWAEYPEEARIDTPEKRQAVRELFEKLGIDPPSGLLD
;
A
#
# COMPACT_ATOMS: atom_id res chain seq x y z
N MET A 1 -18.90 -5.79 -0.12
CA MET A 1 -19.18 -5.46 -1.54
C MET A 1 -18.29 -6.33 -2.40
N ALA A 2 -18.78 -6.82 -3.55
CA ALA A 2 -17.90 -7.54 -4.48
C ALA A 2 -16.96 -6.54 -5.16
N HIS A 3 -15.66 -6.83 -5.19
CA HIS A 3 -14.70 -6.06 -5.97
C HIS A 3 -14.80 -6.50 -7.42
N THR A 4 -15.05 -5.57 -8.32
CA THR A 4 -15.26 -5.87 -9.75
C THR A 4 -14.28 -5.10 -10.62
N ARG A 5 -14.07 -5.60 -11.84
CA ARG A 5 -13.27 -4.89 -12.85
C ARG A 5 -13.82 -3.50 -13.16
N ASP A 6 -15.14 -3.32 -13.12
CA ASP A 6 -15.75 -2.01 -13.34
C ASP A 6 -15.40 -1.01 -12.24
N ASN A 7 -15.25 -1.47 -10.99
CA ASN A 7 -14.76 -0.61 -9.91
C ASN A 7 -13.31 -0.16 -10.17
N VAL A 8 -12.45 -1.07 -10.65
CA VAL A 8 -11.05 -0.74 -11.02
C VAL A 8 -11.03 0.30 -12.14
N LEU A 9 -11.83 0.09 -13.20
CA LEU A 9 -11.92 1.04 -14.31
C LEU A 9 -12.43 2.41 -13.86
N ALA A 10 -13.46 2.44 -13.01
CA ALA A 10 -14.00 3.68 -12.47
C ALA A 10 -12.96 4.46 -11.66
N LEU A 11 -12.21 3.76 -10.80
CA LEU A 11 -11.18 4.39 -9.96
C LEU A 11 -9.98 4.88 -10.78
N VAL A 12 -9.53 4.14 -11.79
CA VAL A 12 -8.48 4.61 -12.72
C VAL A 12 -8.90 5.92 -13.40
N ARG A 13 -10.15 6.00 -13.88
CA ARG A 13 -10.67 7.21 -14.52
C ARG A 13 -10.77 8.40 -13.57
N ALA A 14 -11.02 8.15 -12.29
CA ALA A 14 -11.12 9.19 -11.27
C ALA A 14 -9.75 9.68 -10.78
N SER A 15 -8.73 8.81 -10.76
CA SER A 15 -7.44 9.09 -10.13
C SER A 15 -6.31 9.47 -11.10
N PHE A 16 -6.46 9.20 -12.40
CA PHE A 16 -5.39 9.36 -13.39
C PHE A 16 -5.85 10.12 -14.64
N PRO A 17 -4.96 10.87 -15.30
CA PRO A 17 -5.27 11.57 -16.54
C PRO A 17 -5.50 10.57 -17.69
N ARG A 18 -6.37 10.91 -18.65
CA ARG A 18 -6.91 9.98 -19.65
C ARG A 18 -5.84 9.30 -20.50
N GLU A 19 -4.78 10.02 -20.83
CA GLU A 19 -3.62 9.56 -21.59
C GLU A 19 -2.84 8.46 -20.89
N SER A 20 -2.91 8.38 -19.56
CA SER A 20 -2.20 7.37 -18.76
C SER A 20 -3.00 6.08 -18.55
N TRP A 21 -4.33 6.08 -18.79
CA TRP A 21 -5.18 4.93 -18.49
C TRP A 21 -4.71 3.61 -19.10
N PRO A 22 -4.31 3.54 -20.39
CA PRO A 22 -3.84 2.28 -20.97
C PRO A 22 -2.60 1.75 -20.25
N ARG A 23 -1.69 2.63 -19.84
CA ARG A 23 -0.46 2.28 -19.13
C ARG A 23 -0.77 1.79 -17.72
N VAL A 24 -1.59 2.53 -16.98
CA VAL A 24 -2.03 2.17 -15.61
C VAL A 24 -2.74 0.82 -15.61
N LEU A 25 -3.67 0.59 -16.53
CA LEU A 25 -4.39 -0.68 -16.63
C LEU A 25 -3.45 -1.83 -16.99
N GLY A 26 -2.50 -1.61 -17.89
CA GLY A 26 -1.47 -2.60 -18.21
C GLY A 26 -0.63 -3.01 -17.00
N VAL A 27 -0.27 -2.05 -16.14
CA VAL A 27 0.46 -2.36 -14.90
C VAL A 27 -0.43 -3.16 -13.92
N LEU A 28 -1.69 -2.75 -13.73
CA LEU A 28 -2.62 -3.48 -12.84
C LEU A 28 -2.90 -4.90 -13.32
N ASP A 29 -3.01 -5.10 -14.64
CA ASP A 29 -3.28 -6.40 -15.24
C ASP A 29 -2.09 -7.37 -15.17
N ALA A 30 -0.92 -6.89 -14.76
CA ALA A 30 0.20 -7.77 -14.40
C ALA A 30 -0.01 -8.50 -13.06
N TYR A 31 -1.01 -8.12 -12.25
CA TYR A 31 -1.37 -8.80 -11.01
C TYR A 31 -2.59 -9.71 -11.19
N GLY A 32 -2.55 -10.89 -10.59
CA GLY A 32 -3.57 -11.94 -10.72
C GLY A 32 -3.28 -12.91 -11.89
N VAL A 33 -2.03 -12.98 -12.34
CA VAL A 33 -1.56 -13.88 -13.40
C VAL A 33 -1.07 -15.19 -12.80
N GLU A 34 -0.34 -15.11 -11.69
CA GLU A 34 0.19 -16.29 -11.00
C GLU A 34 -0.86 -16.92 -10.08
N SER A 35 -0.81 -18.24 -9.89
CA SER A 35 -1.82 -18.97 -9.11
C SER A 35 -1.91 -18.55 -7.64
N TYR A 36 -0.85 -17.95 -7.10
CA TYR A 36 -0.78 -17.44 -5.74
C TYR A 36 -1.20 -15.96 -5.61
N GLU A 37 -1.36 -15.25 -6.73
CA GLU A 37 -1.85 -13.87 -6.76
C GLU A 37 -3.37 -13.86 -6.66
N ARG A 38 -3.87 -13.91 -5.43
CA ARG A 38 -5.31 -13.99 -5.15
C ARG A 38 -5.94 -12.59 -5.07
N GLU A 39 -7.27 -12.58 -5.09
CA GLU A 39 -8.08 -11.39 -4.80
C GLU A 39 -7.78 -10.23 -5.76
N ARG A 40 -7.59 -10.57 -7.06
CA ARG A 40 -7.13 -9.68 -8.11
C ARG A 40 -7.73 -8.27 -8.04
N GLU A 41 -9.05 -8.16 -8.09
CA GLU A 41 -9.73 -6.86 -8.11
C GLU A 41 -9.57 -6.10 -6.79
N ARG A 42 -9.61 -6.79 -5.64
CA ARG A 42 -9.42 -6.17 -4.32
C ARG A 42 -8.01 -5.60 -4.20
N VAL A 43 -7.00 -6.35 -4.63
CA VAL A 43 -5.60 -5.91 -4.60
C VAL A 43 -5.36 -4.78 -5.60
N GLN A 44 -5.91 -4.86 -6.82
CA GLN A 44 -5.81 -3.77 -7.80
C GLN A 44 -6.40 -2.46 -7.25
N LEU A 45 -7.54 -2.52 -6.55
CA LEU A 45 -8.14 -1.35 -5.89
C LEU A 45 -7.27 -0.82 -4.74
N ALA A 46 -6.66 -1.70 -3.94
CA ALA A 46 -5.75 -1.31 -2.87
C ALA A 46 -4.49 -0.60 -3.42
N ILE A 47 -3.89 -1.15 -4.49
CA ILE A 47 -2.76 -0.51 -5.20
C ILE A 47 -3.16 0.88 -5.70
N LEU A 48 -4.34 1.01 -6.32
CA LEU A 48 -4.82 2.30 -6.80
C LEU A 48 -4.99 3.31 -5.66
N ASN A 49 -5.60 2.91 -4.55
CA ASN A 49 -5.78 3.74 -3.37
C ASN A 49 -4.43 4.23 -2.81
N LEU A 50 -3.49 3.31 -2.59
CA LEU A 50 -2.18 3.65 -2.03
C LEU A 50 -1.33 4.49 -3.01
N SER A 51 -1.50 4.30 -4.31
CA SER A 51 -0.76 5.05 -5.33
C SER A 51 -1.10 6.55 -5.37
N GLN A 52 -2.30 6.95 -4.92
CA GLN A 52 -2.77 8.34 -4.91
C GLN A 52 -2.58 9.06 -6.27
N GLY A 53 -2.83 8.34 -7.38
CA GLY A 53 -2.68 8.88 -8.74
C GLY A 53 -1.24 8.93 -9.28
N SER A 54 -0.25 8.45 -8.52
CA SER A 54 1.14 8.36 -8.97
C SER A 54 1.41 7.01 -9.64
N GLU A 55 1.82 7.05 -10.92
CA GLU A 55 2.21 5.84 -11.65
C GLU A 55 3.46 5.17 -11.06
N GLU A 56 4.36 5.95 -10.45
CA GLU A 56 5.55 5.44 -9.78
C GLU A 56 5.17 4.58 -8.58
N LYS A 57 4.39 5.15 -7.65
CA LYS A 57 3.87 4.42 -6.49
C LYS A 57 3.03 3.22 -6.90
N LEU A 58 2.27 3.33 -7.99
CA LEU A 58 1.49 2.21 -8.51
C LEU A 58 2.38 1.02 -8.88
N ARG A 59 3.54 1.25 -9.50
CA ARG A 59 4.53 0.20 -9.79
C ARG A 59 5.20 -0.35 -8.54
N GLU A 60 5.48 0.51 -7.56
CA GLU A 60 6.04 0.09 -6.27
C GLU A 60 5.08 -0.85 -5.53
N TYR A 61 3.81 -0.46 -5.38
CA TYR A 61 2.82 -1.29 -4.70
C TYR A 61 2.46 -2.55 -5.49
N LEU A 62 2.53 -2.53 -6.82
CA LEU A 62 2.47 -3.77 -7.61
C LEU A 62 3.60 -4.72 -7.21
N THR A 63 4.83 -4.22 -7.11
CA THR A 63 6.00 -5.03 -6.75
C THR A 63 5.83 -5.64 -5.35
N VAL A 64 5.32 -4.87 -4.39
CA VAL A 64 4.99 -5.39 -3.06
C VAL A 64 3.90 -6.47 -3.15
N ALA A 65 2.82 -6.21 -3.89
CA ALA A 65 1.71 -7.15 -4.02
C ALA A 65 2.12 -8.50 -4.61
N LYS A 66 3.03 -8.48 -5.59
CA LYS A 66 3.59 -9.70 -6.19
C LYS A 66 4.42 -10.54 -5.21
N ARG A 67 5.00 -9.90 -4.18
CA ARG A 67 5.75 -10.59 -3.11
C ARG A 67 4.81 -11.10 -2.03
N ASP A 68 3.97 -10.21 -1.49
CA ASP A 68 2.91 -10.54 -0.55
C ASP A 68 1.79 -9.50 -0.66
N TYR A 69 0.66 -9.90 -1.23
CA TYR A 69 -0.47 -9.01 -1.45
C TYR A 69 -1.16 -8.57 -0.15
N ARG A 70 -0.96 -9.31 0.95
CA ARG A 70 -1.57 -8.99 2.24
C ARG A 70 -0.99 -7.72 2.84
N ASP A 71 0.26 -7.40 2.55
CA ASP A 71 0.88 -6.13 2.98
C ASP A 71 0.13 -4.94 2.37
N VAL A 72 -0.15 -5.00 1.07
CA VAL A 72 -0.85 -3.95 0.33
C VAL A 72 -2.31 -3.82 0.79
N LEU A 73 -2.98 -4.94 1.06
CA LEU A 73 -4.33 -4.92 1.63
C LEU A 73 -4.32 -4.31 3.04
N PHE A 74 -3.39 -4.72 3.90
CA PHE A 74 -3.27 -4.20 5.26
C PHE A 74 -3.05 -2.69 5.27
N TRP A 75 -2.13 -2.18 4.44
CA TRP A 75 -1.87 -0.74 4.34
C TRP A 75 -3.07 0.05 3.82
N ALA A 76 -3.84 -0.51 2.89
CA ALA A 76 -5.01 0.17 2.34
C ALA A 76 -6.22 0.17 3.30
N GLU A 77 -6.38 -0.89 4.11
CA GLU A 77 -7.52 -1.07 5.00
C GLU A 77 -7.27 -0.49 6.40
N TYR A 78 -6.02 -0.50 6.86
CA TYR A 78 -5.62 -0.07 8.20
C TYR A 78 -4.49 0.98 8.13
N PRO A 79 -4.70 2.14 7.49
CA PRO A 79 -3.65 3.14 7.27
C PRO A 79 -3.03 3.65 8.57
N GLU A 80 -3.82 3.80 9.64
CA GLU A 80 -3.30 4.24 10.95
C GLU A 80 -2.43 3.19 11.64
N GLU A 81 -2.77 1.91 11.53
CA GLU A 81 -1.96 0.82 12.09
C GLU A 81 -0.69 0.57 11.27
N ALA A 82 -0.78 0.79 9.96
CA ALA A 82 0.33 0.71 9.02
C ALA A 82 1.35 1.84 9.20
N ARG A 83 0.99 2.97 9.83
CA ARG A 83 1.94 4.02 10.17
C ARG A 83 3.01 3.47 11.10
N ILE A 84 4.26 3.55 10.66
CA ILE A 84 5.42 3.14 11.47
C ILE A 84 5.66 4.16 12.59
N ASP A 85 5.39 5.44 12.31
CA ASP A 85 5.52 6.54 13.26
C ASP A 85 4.15 6.90 13.86
N THR A 86 3.83 6.32 15.01
CA THR A 86 2.71 6.74 15.87
C THR A 86 3.23 7.11 17.26
N PRO A 87 2.52 7.93 18.05
CA PRO A 87 2.91 8.23 19.42
C PRO A 87 3.13 6.98 20.28
N GLU A 88 2.28 5.97 20.11
CA GLU A 88 2.33 4.70 20.83
C GLU A 88 3.55 3.87 20.42
N LYS A 89 3.87 3.81 19.12
CA LYS A 89 5.07 3.10 18.63
C LYS A 89 6.34 3.84 19.03
N ARG A 90 6.37 5.18 19.02
CA ARG A 90 7.47 5.99 19.55
C ARG A 90 7.69 5.71 21.04
N GLN A 91 6.61 5.65 21.81
CA GLN A 91 6.66 5.32 23.24
C GLN A 91 7.16 3.89 23.48
N ALA A 92 6.68 2.89 22.72
CA ALA A 92 7.14 1.51 22.83
C ALA A 92 8.63 1.36 22.49
N VAL A 93 9.11 2.06 21.46
CA VAL A 93 10.53 2.09 21.10
C VAL A 93 11.36 2.74 22.21
N ARG A 94 10.88 3.83 22.81
CA ARG A 94 11.52 4.46 23.98
C ARG A 94 11.66 3.47 25.14
N GLU A 95 10.57 2.81 25.53
CA GLU A 95 10.59 1.85 26.63
C GLU A 95 11.56 0.68 26.37
N LEU A 96 11.73 0.29 25.11
CA LEU A 96 12.71 -0.72 24.72
C LEU A 96 14.15 -0.21 24.91
N PHE A 97 14.46 1.00 24.46
CA PHE A 97 15.79 1.61 24.66
C PHE A 97 16.14 1.74 26.15
N GLU A 98 15.20 2.22 26.97
CA GLU A 98 15.35 2.33 28.43
C GLU A 98 15.61 0.95 29.07
N LYS A 99 14.84 -0.08 28.70
CA LYS A 99 15.04 -1.46 29.20
C LYS A 99 16.39 -2.04 28.82
N LEU A 100 16.94 -1.66 27.67
CA LEU A 100 18.25 -2.11 27.21
C LEU A 100 19.41 -1.27 27.78
N GLY A 101 19.12 -0.18 28.50
CA GLY A 101 20.14 0.72 29.04
C GLY A 101 20.89 1.49 27.95
N ILE A 102 20.24 1.74 26.81
CA ILE A 102 20.81 2.43 25.65
C ILE A 102 20.09 3.78 25.51
N ASP A 103 20.84 4.86 25.36
CA ASP A 103 20.23 6.17 25.09
C ASP A 103 19.59 6.18 23.70
N PRO A 104 18.30 6.60 23.57
CA PRO A 104 17.64 6.68 22.29
C PRO A 104 18.32 7.72 21.37
N PRO A 105 18.37 7.49 20.05
CA PRO A 105 18.99 8.40 19.11
C PRO A 105 18.27 9.77 19.07
N SER A 106 19.05 10.84 18.87
CA SER A 106 18.53 12.21 18.75
C SER A 106 17.54 12.32 17.58
N GLY A 107 16.35 12.88 17.83
CA GLY A 107 15.28 13.03 16.83
C GLY A 107 14.20 11.95 16.87
N LEU A 108 14.31 10.93 17.74
CA LEU A 108 13.20 9.98 18.00
C LEU A 108 12.00 10.64 18.71
N LEU A 109 12.17 11.88 19.19
CA LEU A 109 11.27 12.57 20.12
C LEU A 109 10.60 13.82 19.54
N ASP A 110 10.91 14.17 18.29
CA ASP A 110 10.27 15.27 17.54
C ASP A 110 9.09 14.73 16.71
#